data_AF-A0A936I110-F1
#
_entry.id   AF-A0A936I110-F1
#
_cell.length_a   1.000
_cell.length_b   1.000
_cell.length_c   1.000
_cell.angle_alpha   90.00
_cell.angle_beta   90.00
_cell.angle_gamma   90.00
#
_symmetry.space_group_name_H-M   'P 1'
#
loop_
_entity.id
_entity.type
_entity.pdbx_description
1 polymer ?
#
loop_
_entity_poly.entity_id
_entity_poly.type
_entity_poly.pdbx_seq_one_letter_code
_entity_poly.pdbx_strand_id
1 'polypeptide(L)'
;MTHRLLLAPLLAVATWCYGQCTTTLPADAVIVDDASPQFVGGSNLNYWVCQDASETIFTGDNNHIWIEAGAYVSAGGDYNTIYYRGLVAFGLMGDFNTCYAENDGPVQNLGQSNAVIICGAGQLAYAYDSVPANGCGVVGVAEEALAGIGVYPNPTSGELTIVMHAAYALQLRITDLHGRELLQRSLDGSPRSSVDVSALASGLYMAWVVTSNGVVLRRPFVKD
;
A
#
# COMPACT_ATOMS: atom_id res chain seq x y z
N MET A 1 -53.21 28.13 -25.25
CA MET A 1 -52.58 27.12 -26.13
C MET A 1 -51.40 27.83 -26.78
N THR A 2 -50.12 27.53 -26.52
CA THR A 2 -49.44 26.25 -26.32
C THR A 2 -48.11 26.49 -25.59
N HIS A 3 -47.72 25.54 -24.73
CA HIS A 3 -46.43 25.45 -24.05
C HIS A 3 -45.25 25.38 -25.02
N ARG A 4 -44.07 25.82 -24.56
CA ARG A 4 -42.83 25.02 -24.63
C ARG A 4 -41.80 25.52 -23.62
N LEU A 5 -41.62 24.72 -22.56
CA LEU A 5 -40.38 24.65 -21.78
C LEU A 5 -39.22 24.36 -22.75
N LEU A 6 -38.08 25.02 -22.54
CA LEU A 6 -36.79 24.50 -23.00
C LEU A 6 -35.92 24.32 -21.76
N LEU A 7 -35.75 23.03 -21.42
CA LEU A 7 -34.86 22.49 -20.42
C LEU A 7 -33.41 22.90 -20.70
N ALA A 8 -32.68 23.10 -19.60
CA ALA A 8 -31.24 23.26 -19.55
C ALA A 8 -30.50 22.08 -20.21
N PRO A 9 -29.43 22.31 -20.98
CA PRO A 9 -28.53 21.25 -21.40
C PRO A 9 -27.34 21.12 -20.42
N LEU A 10 -27.01 19.85 -20.14
CA LEU A 10 -25.67 19.35 -19.84
C LEU A 10 -25.03 19.70 -18.47
N LEU A 11 -25.47 18.99 -17.44
CA LEU A 11 -24.55 18.40 -16.44
C LEU A 11 -24.41 16.90 -16.78
N ALA A 12 -23.57 16.56 -17.75
CA ALA A 12 -23.28 15.16 -18.09
C ALA A 12 -21.88 15.02 -18.70
N VAL A 13 -20.85 15.44 -17.97
CA VAL A 13 -19.44 15.20 -18.37
C VAL A 13 -18.64 14.43 -17.30
N ALA A 14 -19.17 14.21 -16.09
CA ALA A 14 -18.39 13.60 -15.01
C ALA A 14 -18.47 12.06 -14.93
N THR A 15 -19.33 11.38 -15.70
CA THR A 15 -19.55 9.93 -15.54
C THR A 15 -18.69 9.03 -16.42
N TRP A 16 -17.88 9.60 -17.33
CA TRP A 16 -17.08 8.80 -18.29
C TRP A 16 -15.62 8.61 -17.90
N CYS A 17 -15.10 9.32 -16.89
CA CYS A 17 -13.70 9.18 -16.47
C CYS A 17 -13.47 8.02 -15.47
N TYR A 18 -14.49 7.59 -14.72
CA TYR A 18 -14.28 6.62 -13.64
C TYR A 18 -14.26 5.15 -14.09
N GLY A 19 -14.80 4.84 -15.27
CA GLY A 19 -14.87 3.46 -15.76
C GLY A 19 -13.48 2.84 -15.98
N GLN A 20 -12.49 3.64 -16.34
CA GLN A 20 -11.12 3.16 -16.62
C GLN A 20 -10.29 2.90 -15.35
N CYS A 21 -10.76 3.41 -14.21
CA CYS A 21 -10.15 3.21 -12.90
C CYS A 21 -10.73 2.00 -12.15
N THR A 22 -11.62 1.26 -12.81
CA THR A 22 -12.09 -0.05 -12.32
C THR A 22 -11.58 -1.11 -13.28
N THR A 23 -10.92 -2.13 -12.74
CA THR A 23 -10.32 -3.20 -13.53
C THR A 23 -10.55 -4.55 -12.85
N THR A 24 -10.55 -5.63 -13.61
CA THR A 24 -10.66 -6.99 -13.08
C THR A 24 -9.30 -7.65 -13.11
N LEU A 25 -8.87 -8.19 -11.98
CA LEU A 25 -7.61 -8.92 -11.90
C LEU A 25 -7.79 -10.32 -12.52
N PRO A 26 -6.98 -10.69 -13.53
CA PRO A 26 -7.22 -11.92 -14.26
C PRO A 26 -6.65 -13.16 -13.52
N ALA A 27 -7.27 -14.31 -13.76
CA ALA A 27 -6.92 -15.59 -13.10
C ALA A 27 -5.55 -16.15 -13.47
N ASP A 28 -5.01 -15.68 -14.59
CA ASP A 28 -3.70 -16.08 -15.11
C ASP A 28 -2.59 -15.09 -14.72
N ALA A 29 -2.88 -14.11 -13.85
CA ALA A 29 -1.87 -13.19 -13.36
C ALA A 29 -0.76 -13.93 -12.60
N VAL A 30 0.49 -13.67 -12.99
CA VAL A 30 1.68 -14.11 -12.26
C VAL A 30 1.79 -13.27 -10.99
N ILE A 31 1.78 -13.93 -9.84
CA ILE A 31 1.90 -13.28 -8.54
C ILE A 31 3.37 -12.90 -8.31
N VAL A 32 3.59 -11.67 -7.84
CA VAL A 32 4.89 -11.15 -7.43
C VAL A 32 4.79 -10.67 -5.99
N ASP A 33 5.30 -11.47 -5.05
CA ASP A 33 5.17 -11.30 -3.59
C ASP A 33 6.51 -11.38 -2.85
N ASP A 34 7.64 -11.31 -3.55
CA ASP A 34 8.96 -11.42 -2.92
C ASP A 34 9.48 -10.05 -2.45
N ALA A 35 9.83 -9.98 -1.17
CA ALA A 35 10.44 -8.83 -0.52
C ALA A 35 11.92 -8.62 -0.90
N SER A 36 12.48 -9.46 -1.77
CA SER A 36 13.83 -9.33 -2.28
C SER A 36 13.89 -8.64 -3.65
N PRO A 37 14.97 -7.86 -3.93
CA PRO A 37 15.12 -7.18 -5.22
C PRO A 37 15.22 -8.19 -6.36
N GLN A 38 14.41 -7.99 -7.39
CA GLN A 38 14.35 -8.92 -8.52
C GLN A 38 14.00 -8.23 -9.83
N PHE A 39 14.42 -8.86 -10.93
CA PHE A 39 13.98 -8.50 -12.27
C PHE A 39 12.90 -9.47 -12.72
N VAL A 40 11.71 -8.95 -12.97
CA VAL A 40 10.60 -9.73 -13.50
C VAL A 40 10.49 -9.41 -14.99
N GLY A 41 10.89 -10.38 -15.81
CA GLY A 41 10.88 -10.24 -17.26
C GLY A 41 9.74 -11.00 -17.93
N GLY A 42 9.31 -10.49 -19.08
CA GLY A 42 8.37 -11.14 -19.97
C GLY A 42 7.51 -10.12 -20.73
N SER A 43 6.89 -10.54 -21.82
CA SER A 43 6.03 -9.69 -22.64
C SER A 43 4.68 -10.36 -22.87
N ASN A 44 3.60 -9.58 -22.97
CA ASN A 44 2.22 -10.06 -23.11
C ASN A 44 1.76 -10.91 -21.91
N LEU A 45 2.16 -10.52 -20.70
CA LEU A 45 1.81 -11.21 -19.46
C LEU A 45 0.96 -10.33 -18.54
N ASN A 46 0.22 -10.99 -17.66
CA ASN A 46 -0.51 -10.37 -16.56
C ASN A 46 0.31 -10.56 -15.27
N TYR A 47 0.55 -9.49 -14.52
CA TYR A 47 1.27 -9.53 -13.24
C TYR A 47 0.42 -8.93 -12.13
N TRP A 48 0.34 -9.61 -10.99
CA TRP A 48 -0.26 -9.07 -9.77
C TRP A 48 0.81 -8.93 -8.69
N VAL A 49 1.07 -7.69 -8.31
CA VAL A 49 2.18 -7.29 -7.45
C VAL A 49 1.65 -6.99 -6.07
N CYS A 50 2.12 -7.75 -5.09
CA CYS A 50 1.64 -7.72 -3.72
C CYS A 50 2.33 -6.61 -2.92
N GLN A 51 1.73 -6.23 -1.79
CA GLN A 51 2.19 -5.12 -0.94
C GLN A 51 3.62 -5.28 -0.40
N ASP A 52 4.10 -6.52 -0.31
CA ASP A 52 5.42 -6.91 0.19
C ASP A 52 6.48 -6.98 -0.89
N ALA A 53 6.11 -6.88 -2.17
CA ALA A 53 7.07 -6.80 -3.27
C ALA A 53 7.95 -5.56 -3.11
N SER A 54 9.27 -5.75 -3.05
CA SER A 54 10.23 -4.69 -2.79
C SER A 54 11.40 -4.74 -3.77
N GLU A 55 11.74 -3.58 -4.32
CA GLU A 55 12.82 -3.38 -5.28
C GLU A 55 12.68 -4.24 -6.56
N THR A 56 11.44 -4.56 -6.94
CA THR A 56 11.14 -5.28 -8.17
C THR A 56 11.16 -4.35 -9.38
N ILE A 57 11.86 -4.75 -10.44
CA ILE A 57 11.87 -4.07 -11.74
C ILE A 57 11.20 -4.97 -12.78
N PHE A 58 10.04 -4.54 -13.28
CA PHE A 58 9.37 -5.19 -14.40
C PHE A 58 10.04 -4.79 -15.71
N THR A 59 10.22 -5.75 -16.60
CA THR A 59 10.82 -5.56 -17.92
C THR A 59 10.02 -6.32 -18.97
N GLY A 60 10.04 -5.81 -20.20
CA GLY A 60 9.29 -6.35 -21.33
C GLY A 60 8.03 -5.56 -21.62
N ASP A 61 7.33 -5.98 -22.67
CA ASP A 61 6.39 -5.11 -23.39
C ASP A 61 4.98 -5.68 -23.39
N ASN A 62 3.99 -4.81 -23.56
CA ASN A 62 2.57 -5.19 -23.65
C ASN A 62 2.07 -6.00 -22.44
N ASN A 63 2.63 -5.77 -21.25
CA ASN A 63 2.17 -6.40 -20.03
C ASN A 63 1.03 -5.63 -19.39
N HIS A 64 0.20 -6.34 -18.62
CA HIS A 64 -0.73 -5.72 -17.68
C HIS A 64 -0.25 -5.95 -16.26
N ILE A 65 -0.11 -4.89 -15.47
CA ILE A 65 0.52 -4.93 -14.15
C ILE A 65 -0.43 -4.29 -13.13
N TRP A 66 -0.90 -5.06 -12.16
CA TRP A 66 -1.73 -4.58 -11.05
C TRP A 66 -0.88 -4.52 -9.80
N ILE A 67 -0.66 -3.32 -9.28
CA ILE A 67 0.23 -3.08 -8.15
C ILE A 67 -0.60 -2.67 -6.95
N GLU A 68 -0.51 -3.46 -5.87
CA GLU A 68 -1.16 -3.17 -4.61
C GLU A 68 -0.45 -2.04 -3.83
N ALA A 69 -1.19 -1.41 -2.92
CA ALA A 69 -0.63 -0.39 -2.05
C ALA A 69 0.45 -0.96 -1.15
N GLY A 70 1.62 -0.32 -1.12
CA GLY A 70 2.78 -0.74 -0.30
C GLY A 70 3.94 -1.30 -1.10
N ALA A 71 3.67 -1.83 -2.31
CA ALA A 71 4.72 -2.37 -3.17
C ALA A 71 5.71 -1.28 -3.61
N TYR A 72 7.01 -1.57 -3.49
CA TYR A 72 8.08 -0.69 -3.96
C TYR A 72 8.68 -1.26 -5.24
N VAL A 73 8.16 -0.83 -6.39
CA VAL A 73 8.51 -1.41 -7.70
C VAL A 73 8.71 -0.34 -8.76
N SER A 74 9.28 -0.74 -9.90
CA SER A 74 9.35 0.07 -11.12
C SER A 74 8.96 -0.77 -12.32
N ALA A 75 8.38 -0.15 -13.34
CA ALA A 75 8.06 -0.82 -14.60
C ALA A 75 8.86 -0.18 -15.74
N GLY A 76 9.57 -1.00 -16.50
CA GLY A 76 10.19 -0.64 -17.77
C GLY A 76 9.61 -1.45 -18.93
N GLY A 77 10.15 -1.21 -20.13
CA GLY A 77 9.59 -1.72 -21.38
C GLY A 77 8.45 -0.83 -21.89
N ASP A 78 7.87 -1.23 -23.02
CA ASP A 78 6.96 -0.38 -23.77
C ASP A 78 5.53 -0.95 -23.83
N TYR A 79 4.55 -0.07 -24.05
CA TYR A 79 3.13 -0.45 -24.23
C TYR A 79 2.50 -1.23 -23.06
N ASN A 80 3.06 -1.13 -21.85
CA ASN A 80 2.48 -1.75 -20.67
C ASN A 80 1.26 -0.96 -20.18
N THR A 81 0.27 -1.67 -19.65
CA THR A 81 -0.85 -1.08 -18.91
C THR A 81 -0.68 -1.37 -17.43
N ILE A 82 -0.49 -0.33 -16.63
CA ILE A 82 -0.24 -0.42 -15.20
C ILE A 82 -1.41 0.16 -14.42
N TYR A 83 -1.82 -0.54 -13.37
CA TYR A 83 -2.74 -0.04 -12.34
C TYR A 83 -1.94 0.05 -11.05
N TYR A 84 -1.83 1.27 -10.49
CA TYR A 84 -0.95 1.57 -9.37
C TYR A 84 -1.70 2.21 -8.19
N ARG A 85 -1.91 1.43 -7.12
CA ARG A 85 -2.51 1.89 -5.85
C ARG A 85 -1.51 2.37 -4.80
N GLY A 86 -0.23 2.39 -5.12
CA GLY A 86 0.78 2.72 -4.10
C GLY A 86 0.82 4.20 -3.74
N LEU A 87 1.31 4.45 -2.52
CA LEU A 87 1.66 5.77 -2.00
C LEU A 87 3.18 6.04 -2.04
N VAL A 88 3.94 5.06 -2.53
CA VAL A 88 5.40 5.11 -2.61
C VAL A 88 5.82 5.63 -3.99
N ALA A 89 7.06 6.05 -4.18
CA ALA A 89 7.52 6.38 -5.53
C ALA A 89 7.49 5.12 -6.43
N PHE A 90 6.93 5.25 -7.62
CA PHE A 90 6.89 4.23 -8.67
C PHE A 90 7.59 4.76 -9.92
N GLY A 91 8.66 4.10 -10.34
CA GLY A 91 9.38 4.44 -11.56
C GLY A 91 8.66 3.89 -12.79
N LEU A 92 8.20 4.77 -13.68
CA LEU A 92 7.65 4.40 -14.98
C LEU A 92 8.68 4.71 -16.07
N MET A 93 9.43 3.69 -16.45
CA MET A 93 10.48 3.71 -17.47
C MET A 93 9.94 3.13 -18.79
N GLY A 94 10.67 3.34 -19.90
CA GLY A 94 10.21 2.94 -21.24
C GLY A 94 9.08 3.81 -21.76
N ASP A 95 8.59 3.51 -22.96
CA ASP A 95 7.74 4.42 -23.73
C ASP A 95 6.33 3.86 -24.00
N PHE A 96 5.37 4.75 -24.29
CA PHE A 96 3.99 4.39 -24.65
C PHE A 96 3.22 3.56 -23.61
N ASN A 97 3.66 3.56 -22.36
CA ASN A 97 2.96 2.92 -21.26
C ASN A 97 1.74 3.74 -20.83
N THR A 98 0.69 3.05 -20.37
CA THR A 98 -0.47 3.68 -19.74
C THR A 98 -0.52 3.30 -18.26
N CYS A 99 -0.47 4.27 -17.35
CA CYS A 99 -0.51 4.05 -15.92
C CYS A 99 -1.76 4.71 -15.33
N TYR A 100 -2.65 3.92 -14.73
CA TYR A 100 -3.76 4.37 -13.92
C TYR A 100 -3.32 4.40 -12.46
N ALA A 101 -3.07 5.59 -11.93
CA ALA A 101 -2.57 5.79 -10.58
C ALA A 101 -3.68 6.26 -9.64
N GLU A 102 -3.72 5.74 -8.42
CA GLU A 102 -4.70 6.16 -7.42
C GLU A 102 -4.50 7.62 -6.99
N ASN A 103 -3.25 8.04 -6.74
CA ASN A 103 -2.93 9.37 -6.26
C ASN A 103 -1.98 10.10 -7.21
N ASP A 104 -2.03 11.43 -7.18
CA ASP A 104 -1.08 12.30 -7.88
C ASP A 104 0.27 12.37 -7.14
N GLY A 105 1.38 12.42 -7.88
CA GLY A 105 2.74 12.54 -7.35
C GLY A 105 3.60 11.28 -7.12
N PRO A 106 3.09 10.05 -6.93
CA PRO A 106 3.96 8.89 -6.69
C PRO A 106 4.59 8.35 -7.98
N VAL A 107 3.99 8.59 -9.14
CA VAL A 107 4.49 8.10 -10.43
C VAL A 107 5.59 9.01 -10.95
N GLN A 108 6.82 8.49 -10.98
CA GLN A 108 7.96 9.13 -11.63
C GLN A 108 8.01 8.66 -13.08
N ASN A 109 7.45 9.46 -13.99
CA ASN A 109 7.53 9.19 -15.42
C ASN A 109 8.93 9.52 -15.95
N LEU A 110 9.70 8.47 -16.25
CA LEU A 110 11.10 8.53 -16.70
C LEU A 110 11.25 8.18 -18.19
N GLY A 111 10.16 7.93 -18.90
CA GLY A 111 10.15 7.64 -20.33
C GLY A 111 9.39 8.64 -21.18
N GLN A 112 9.24 8.35 -22.47
CA GLN A 112 8.60 9.19 -23.47
C GLN A 112 7.20 8.68 -23.82
N SER A 113 6.28 9.59 -24.10
CA SER A 113 4.92 9.26 -24.57
C SER A 113 4.08 8.35 -23.64
N ASN A 114 4.47 8.22 -22.36
CA ASN A 114 3.66 7.53 -21.37
C ASN A 114 2.44 8.39 -20.98
N ALA A 115 1.29 7.74 -20.78
CA ALA A 115 0.07 8.34 -20.27
C ALA A 115 -0.11 7.99 -18.79
N VAL A 116 -0.03 8.98 -17.91
CA VAL A 116 -0.34 8.81 -16.48
C VAL A 116 -1.72 9.41 -16.20
N ILE A 117 -2.66 8.56 -15.82
CA ILE A 117 -4.06 8.89 -15.57
C ILE A 117 -4.31 8.78 -14.07
N ILE A 118 -4.68 9.89 -13.43
CA ILE A 118 -4.96 9.92 -12.00
C ILE A 118 -6.44 9.60 -11.75
N CYS A 119 -6.69 8.53 -11.03
CA CYS A 119 -8.03 8.06 -10.68
C CYS A 119 -8.64 8.81 -9.49
N GLY A 120 -7.80 9.27 -8.56
CA GLY A 120 -8.20 9.89 -7.31
C GLY A 120 -8.18 8.89 -6.15
N ALA A 121 -7.93 9.41 -4.95
CA ALA A 121 -7.80 8.61 -3.74
C ALA A 121 -9.03 7.70 -3.52
N GLY A 122 -8.80 6.40 -3.34
CA GLY A 122 -9.84 5.39 -3.15
C GLY A 122 -10.68 5.08 -4.38
N GLN A 123 -10.36 5.63 -5.56
CA GLN A 123 -11.15 5.45 -6.79
C GLN A 123 -10.57 4.41 -7.75
N LEU A 124 -9.36 3.92 -7.51
CA LEU A 124 -8.76 2.83 -8.29
C LEU A 124 -9.15 1.47 -7.71
N ALA A 125 -10.14 0.82 -8.32
CA ALA A 125 -10.74 -0.43 -7.86
C ALA A 125 -10.31 -1.65 -8.69
N TYR A 126 -10.00 -2.75 -8.02
CA TYR A 126 -9.64 -4.05 -8.60
C TYR A 126 -10.74 -5.00 -8.17
N ALA A 127 -11.39 -5.65 -9.13
CA ALA A 127 -12.29 -6.76 -8.87
C ALA A 127 -11.46 -8.04 -8.71
N TYR A 128 -11.64 -8.71 -7.57
CA TYR A 128 -10.88 -9.90 -7.16
C TYR A 128 -11.62 -11.22 -7.47
N ASP A 129 -12.70 -11.17 -8.22
CA ASP A 129 -13.61 -12.31 -8.43
C ASP A 129 -12.94 -13.51 -9.12
N SER A 130 -11.86 -13.27 -9.85
CA SER A 130 -11.15 -14.25 -10.67
C SER A 130 -9.67 -14.35 -10.34
N VAL A 131 -9.23 -14.04 -9.12
CA VAL A 131 -7.78 -14.05 -8.82
C VAL A 131 -7.16 -15.46 -8.82
N PRO A 132 -5.84 -15.58 -9.09
CA PRO A 132 -5.14 -16.85 -8.95
C PRO A 132 -5.20 -17.41 -7.52
N ALA A 133 -5.13 -18.74 -7.38
CA ALA A 133 -5.03 -19.40 -6.07
C ALA A 133 -3.73 -19.00 -5.37
N ASN A 134 -3.77 -18.81 -4.04
CA ASN A 134 -2.69 -18.19 -3.26
C ASN A 134 -2.34 -16.77 -3.71
N GLY A 135 -3.30 -16.07 -4.31
CA GLY A 135 -3.25 -14.65 -4.66
C GLY A 135 -2.64 -13.77 -3.57
N CYS A 136 -2.19 -12.55 -3.92
CA CYS A 136 -1.63 -11.59 -2.96
C CYS A 136 -2.47 -11.61 -1.71
N GLY A 137 -1.96 -12.32 -0.71
CA GLY A 137 -2.78 -12.72 0.40
C GLY A 137 -3.22 -11.41 1.01
N VAL A 138 -4.52 -11.13 0.97
CA VAL A 138 -5.11 -10.35 2.05
C VAL A 138 -5.02 -11.27 3.25
N VAL A 139 -3.80 -11.47 3.75
CA VAL A 139 -3.58 -11.86 5.13
C VAL A 139 -4.06 -10.63 5.86
N GLY A 140 -5.39 -10.54 6.02
CA GLY A 140 -6.03 -9.56 6.87
C GLY A 140 -5.24 -9.59 8.14
N VAL A 141 -4.65 -8.45 8.50
CA VAL A 141 -3.77 -8.23 9.66
C VAL A 141 -3.43 -9.54 10.32
N ALA A 142 -2.40 -10.24 9.84
CA ALA A 142 -2.07 -11.58 10.31
C ALA A 142 -2.08 -11.60 11.85
N GLU A 143 -3.18 -12.00 12.46
CA GLU A 143 -3.25 -12.34 13.88
C GLU A 143 -2.34 -13.55 14.16
N GLU A 144 -1.88 -14.23 13.11
CA GLU A 144 -0.79 -15.21 13.10
C GLU A 144 0.61 -14.58 13.24
N ALA A 145 0.89 -13.39 12.69
CA ALA A 145 2.16 -12.69 12.97
C ALA A 145 2.18 -12.05 14.38
N LEU A 146 1.03 -11.96 15.03
CA LEU A 146 0.88 -11.52 16.41
C LEU A 146 1.33 -12.55 17.45
N ALA A 147 1.63 -13.79 17.05
CA ALA A 147 2.23 -14.78 17.93
C ALA A 147 3.63 -14.38 18.43
N GLY A 148 4.21 -13.28 17.91
CA GLY A 148 5.55 -12.84 18.26
C GLY A 148 5.68 -11.51 18.99
N ILE A 149 4.73 -10.57 18.91
CA ILE A 149 4.92 -9.20 19.44
C ILE A 149 3.87 -8.83 20.50
N GLY A 150 4.32 -8.44 21.69
CA GLY A 150 3.46 -8.03 22.80
C GLY A 150 3.87 -6.70 23.42
N VAL A 151 2.90 -5.96 23.94
CA VAL A 151 3.09 -4.66 24.60
C VAL A 151 2.57 -4.76 26.03
N TYR A 152 3.45 -4.63 27.01
CA TYR A 152 3.14 -4.84 28.43
C TYR A 152 3.87 -3.84 29.35
N PRO A 153 3.33 -3.50 30.52
CA PRO A 153 1.96 -3.79 30.94
C PRO A 153 0.97 -2.91 30.16
N ASN A 154 -0.27 -3.37 30.05
CA ASN A 154 -1.39 -2.58 29.59
C ASN A 154 -2.55 -2.83 30.56
N PRO A 155 -2.99 -1.85 31.37
CA PRO A 155 -2.51 -0.47 31.45
C PRO A 155 -1.04 -0.31 31.91
N THR A 156 -0.43 0.85 31.66
CA THR A 156 0.91 1.22 32.14
C THR A 156 0.91 2.53 32.92
N SER A 157 1.77 2.65 33.93
CA SER A 157 1.99 3.87 34.69
C SER A 157 3.09 4.78 34.10
N GLY A 158 3.89 4.29 33.14
CA GLY A 158 4.98 5.08 32.57
C GLY A 158 6.05 4.31 31.81
N GLU A 159 6.08 2.98 31.85
CA GLU A 159 7.05 2.19 31.11
C GLU A 159 6.34 1.09 30.30
N LEU A 160 6.66 0.97 29.02
CA LEU A 160 6.18 -0.09 28.15
C LEU A 160 7.35 -1.00 27.75
N THR A 161 7.16 -2.29 28.00
CA THR A 161 7.94 -3.35 27.40
C THR A 161 7.31 -3.78 26.09
N ILE A 162 8.09 -3.69 25.02
CA ILE A 162 7.79 -4.32 23.73
C ILE A 162 8.55 -5.65 23.69
N VAL A 163 7.83 -6.77 23.63
CA VAL A 163 8.39 -8.13 23.47
C VAL A 163 8.24 -8.53 22.01
N MET A 164 9.26 -9.20 21.46
CA MET A 164 9.33 -9.68 20.08
C MET A 164 10.01 -11.06 20.02
N HIS A 165 9.40 -12.02 19.35
CA HIS A 165 9.97 -13.37 19.16
C HIS A 165 11.14 -13.40 18.18
N ALA A 166 11.31 -12.37 17.35
CA ALA A 166 12.43 -12.29 16.42
C ALA A 166 12.92 -10.85 16.24
N ALA A 167 14.23 -10.72 16.04
CA ALA A 167 15.00 -9.47 16.08
C ALA A 167 14.84 -8.62 14.82
N TYR A 168 13.61 -8.17 14.56
CA TYR A 168 13.25 -7.47 13.32
C TYR A 168 12.65 -6.09 13.54
N ALA A 169 12.46 -5.57 14.75
CA ALA A 169 11.84 -4.24 14.86
C ALA A 169 12.84 -3.11 14.64
N LEU A 170 12.49 -2.20 13.73
CA LEU A 170 13.29 -1.01 13.41
C LEU A 170 12.76 0.23 14.10
N GLN A 171 11.44 0.36 14.23
CA GLN A 171 10.83 1.61 14.67
C GLN A 171 9.56 1.39 15.47
N LEU A 172 9.48 2.05 16.62
CA LEU A 172 8.27 2.24 17.39
C LEU A 172 7.76 3.66 17.17
N ARG A 173 6.46 3.79 16.92
CA ARG A 173 5.73 5.06 16.95
C ARG A 173 4.56 4.94 17.92
N ILE A 174 4.29 5.99 18.70
CA ILE A 174 3.12 6.09 19.56
C ILE A 174 2.28 7.25 19.08
N THR A 175 1.00 7.00 18.85
CA THR A 175 0.05 8.04 18.44
C THR A 175 -1.11 8.13 19.43
N ASP A 176 -1.74 9.30 19.52
CA ASP A 176 -3.08 9.41 20.10
C ASP A 176 -4.16 8.88 19.14
N LEU A 177 -5.42 8.93 19.59
CA LEU A 177 -6.58 8.49 18.81
C LEU A 177 -6.87 9.33 17.56
N HIS A 178 -6.32 10.55 17.48
CA HIS A 178 -6.43 11.39 16.30
C HIS A 178 -5.27 11.14 15.31
N GLY A 179 -4.41 10.15 15.59
CA GLY A 179 -3.27 9.80 14.76
C GLY A 179 -2.09 10.76 14.90
N ARG A 180 -2.11 11.69 15.87
CA ARG A 180 -0.97 12.57 16.12
C ARG A 180 0.15 11.77 16.78
N GLU A 181 1.33 11.80 16.16
CA GLU A 181 2.54 11.18 16.70
C GLU A 181 3.02 11.92 17.94
N LEU A 182 3.25 11.16 19.01
CA LEU A 182 3.69 11.66 20.32
C LEU A 182 5.10 11.18 20.67
N LEU A 183 5.49 10.01 20.14
CA LEU A 183 6.81 9.43 20.36
C LEU A 183 7.20 8.62 19.12
N GLN A 184 8.43 8.79 18.68
CA GLN A 184 9.07 7.92 17.69
C GLN A 184 10.43 7.49 18.22
N ARG A 185 10.73 6.20 18.15
CA ARG A 185 11.98 5.63 18.64
C ARG A 185 12.45 4.48 17.77
N SER A 186 13.73 4.49 17.40
CA SER A 186 14.35 3.32 16.78
C SER A 186 14.58 2.23 17.81
N LEU A 187 14.24 0.99 17.46
CA LEU A 187 14.52 -0.19 18.27
C LEU A 187 15.83 -0.82 17.77
N ASP A 188 16.58 -1.40 18.68
CA ASP A 188 17.88 -2.05 18.42
C ASP A 188 17.74 -3.48 17.90
N GLY A 189 16.51 -3.91 17.60
CA GLY A 189 16.19 -5.30 17.25
C GLY A 189 16.24 -6.28 18.42
N SER A 190 16.42 -5.84 19.67
CA SER A 190 16.41 -6.74 20.82
C SER A 190 15.04 -7.42 20.98
N PRO A 191 14.98 -8.71 21.38
CA PRO A 191 13.72 -9.43 21.66
C PRO A 191 12.83 -8.75 22.71
N ARG A 192 13.42 -7.84 23.50
CA ARG A 192 12.72 -7.05 24.50
C ARG A 192 13.31 -5.64 24.49
N SER A 193 12.45 -4.64 24.36
CA SER A 193 12.83 -3.24 24.46
C SER A 193 11.92 -2.50 25.44
N SER A 194 12.51 -1.59 26.23
CA SER A 194 11.77 -0.77 27.17
C SER A 194 11.65 0.67 26.69
N VAL A 195 10.46 1.23 26.83
CA VAL A 195 10.08 2.56 26.32
C VAL A 195 9.42 3.34 27.44
N ASP A 196 10.03 4.47 27.78
CA ASP A 196 9.45 5.43 28.72
C ASP A 196 8.31 6.20 28.04
N VAL A 197 7.13 6.11 28.62
CA VAL A 197 5.90 6.81 28.24
C VAL A 197 5.33 7.62 29.41
N SER A 198 6.13 7.88 30.45
CA SER A 198 5.72 8.64 31.64
C SER A 198 5.32 10.08 31.32
N ALA A 199 5.88 10.66 30.25
CA ALA A 199 5.54 12.00 29.77
C ALA A 199 4.16 12.08 29.08
N LEU A 200 3.55 10.94 28.74
CA LEU A 200 2.21 10.91 28.16
C LEU A 200 1.16 11.13 29.25
N ALA A 201 0.14 11.90 28.93
CA ALA A 201 -1.04 12.05 29.78
C ALA A 201 -1.80 10.71 29.91
N SER A 202 -2.64 10.60 30.92
CA SER A 202 -3.53 9.45 31.06
C SER A 202 -4.49 9.38 29.86
N GLY A 203 -4.62 8.22 29.24
CA GLY A 203 -5.44 8.07 28.03
C GLY A 203 -5.18 6.81 27.22
N LEU A 204 -5.88 6.70 26.09
CA LEU A 204 -5.77 5.61 25.13
C LEU A 204 -4.83 6.00 23.99
N TYR A 205 -3.91 5.11 23.66
CA TYR A 205 -2.87 5.33 22.66
C TYR A 205 -2.74 4.12 21.74
N MET A 206 -2.10 4.33 20.59
CA MET A 206 -1.75 3.26 19.65
C MET A 206 -0.24 3.16 19.52
N ALA A 207 0.31 1.99 19.83
CA ALA A 207 1.70 1.65 19.52
C ALA A 207 1.78 1.03 18.13
N TRP A 208 2.63 1.61 17.29
CA TRP A 208 2.92 1.19 15.93
C TRP A 208 4.35 0.63 15.90
N VAL A 209 4.50 -0.66 15.62
CA VAL A 209 5.82 -1.30 15.48
C VAL A 209 6.04 -1.60 14.01
N VAL A 210 7.06 -0.99 13.43
CA VAL A 210 7.51 -1.27 12.07
C VAL A 210 8.72 -2.19 12.14
N THR A 211 8.61 -3.35 11.51
CA THR A 211 9.70 -4.32 11.40
C THR A 211 10.57 -4.07 10.18
N SER A 212 11.71 -4.75 10.11
CA SER A 212 12.72 -4.65 9.06
C SER A 212 12.23 -5.20 7.73
N ASN A 213 11.22 -6.08 7.76
CA ASN A 213 10.50 -6.54 6.59
C ASN A 213 9.23 -5.70 6.31
N GLY A 214 9.13 -4.48 6.84
CA GLY A 214 8.05 -3.55 6.51
C GLY A 214 6.69 -3.83 7.14
N VAL A 215 6.56 -4.88 7.97
CA VAL A 215 5.31 -5.20 8.66
C VAL A 215 5.02 -4.13 9.70
N VAL A 216 3.83 -3.53 9.61
CA VAL A 216 3.34 -2.52 10.55
C VAL A 216 2.33 -3.14 11.51
N LEU A 217 2.73 -3.35 12.75
CA LEU A 217 1.86 -3.84 13.81
C LEU A 217 1.26 -2.67 14.60
N ARG A 218 -0.04 -2.77 14.93
CA ARG A 218 -0.75 -1.79 15.74
C ARG A 218 -1.27 -2.44 17.02
N ARG A 219 -0.87 -1.91 18.19
CA ARG A 219 -1.37 -2.36 19.49
C ARG A 219 -1.88 -1.22 20.35
N PRO A 220 -3.17 -1.22 20.73
CA PRO A 220 -3.69 -0.21 21.64
C PRO A 220 -3.19 -0.46 23.07
N PHE A 221 -2.93 0.62 23.81
CA PHE A 221 -2.62 0.54 25.24
C PHE A 221 -3.20 1.74 26.00
N VAL A 222 -3.43 1.54 27.30
CA VAL A 222 -3.92 2.56 28.24
C VAL A 222 -2.76 3.04 29.11
N LYS A 223 -2.59 4.36 29.20
CA LYS A 223 -1.72 5.05 30.15
C LYS A 223 -2.56 5.54 31.32
N ASP A 224 -2.16 5.18 32.54
CA ASP A 224 -2.76 5.66 33.79
C ASP A 224 -2.27 7.07 34.17
#